data_AF-A0A7W2CZ26-F1
#
_entry.id   AF-A0A7W2CZ26-F1
#
_cell.length_a   1.000
_cell.length_b   1.000
_cell.length_c   1.000
_cell.angle_alpha   90.00
_cell.angle_beta   90.00
_cell.angle_gamma   90.00
#
_symmetry.space_group_name_H-M   'P 1'
#
loop_
_entity.id
_entity.type
_entity.pdbx_description
1 polymer ?
#
loop_
_entity_poly.entity_id
_entity_poly.type
_entity_poly.pdbx_seq_one_letter_code
_entity_poly.pdbx_strand_id
1 'polypeptide(L)' 'MNGQSESARVRAEHLRDKAEQLMQRAQRSTDPAEAERLRHEAKKLQDQSEPALRHEPEQEIGDVREEYPE' A
#
# COMPACT_ATOMS: atom_id res chain seq x y z
N MET A 1 -3.99 -1.75 -21.38
CA MET A 1 -3.43 -0.57 -20.68
C MET A 1 -3.09 -0.98 -19.25
N ASN A 2 -1.84 -1.33 -18.94
CA ASN A 2 -1.44 -1.88 -17.62
C ASN A 2 -0.60 -0.90 -16.74
N GLY A 3 -0.38 0.34 -17.20
CA GLY A 3 0.51 1.29 -16.50
C GLY A 3 -0.01 1.86 -15.17
N GLN A 4 -1.30 1.69 -14.85
CA GLN A 4 -1.87 2.21 -13.60
C GLN A 4 -1.54 1.33 -12.39
N SER A 5 -1.43 0.01 -12.59
CA SER A 5 -1.17 -0.97 -11.51
C SER A 5 0.31 -1.00 -11.09
N GLU A 6 1.25 -0.88 -12.04
CA GLU A 6 2.69 -0.72 -11.74
C GLU A 6 2.95 0.56 -10.93
N SER A 7 2.29 1.66 -11.30
CA SER A 7 2.36 2.94 -10.57
C SER A 7 1.77 2.89 -9.17
N ALA A 8 0.82 1.98 -8.92
CA ALA A 8 0.20 1.77 -7.62
C ALA A 8 1.12 0.92 -6.71
N ARG A 9 1.68 -0.18 -7.23
CA ARG A 9 2.66 -1.01 -6.50
C ARG A 9 3.90 -0.23 -6.11
N VAL A 10 4.52 0.51 -7.04
CA VAL A 10 5.70 1.33 -6.74
C VAL A 10 5.41 2.37 -5.66
N ARG A 11 4.21 2.96 -5.66
CA ARG A 11 3.79 3.88 -4.61
C ARG A 11 3.59 3.16 -3.28
N ALA A 12 3.00 1.98 -3.28
CA ALA A 12 2.78 1.20 -2.08
C ALA A 12 4.11 0.75 -1.44
N GLU A 13 5.08 0.33 -2.25
CA GLU A 13 6.44 0.02 -1.79
C GLU A 13 7.10 1.24 -1.16
N HIS A 14 7.03 2.40 -1.81
CA HIS A 14 7.59 3.64 -1.28
C HIS A 14 6.90 4.09 0.03
N LEU A 15 5.59 3.90 0.16
CA LEU A 15 4.85 4.17 1.40
C LEU A 15 5.27 3.21 2.52
N ARG A 16 5.50 1.94 2.21
CA ARG A 16 6.02 0.94 3.16
C ARG A 16 7.42 1.30 3.64
N ASP A 17 8.35 1.61 2.72
CA ASP A 17 9.71 2.04 3.06
C ASP A 17 9.69 3.27 3.98
N LYS A 18 8.83 4.25 3.68
CA LYS A 18 8.67 5.44 4.51
C LYS A 18 8.14 5.10 5.91
N ALA A 19 7.18 4.17 6.00
CA ALA A 19 6.68 3.70 7.28
C ALA A 19 7.78 3.02 8.13
N GLU A 20 8.61 2.18 7.50
CA GLU A 20 9.74 1.53 8.19
C GLU A 20 10.75 2.56 8.71
N GLN A 21 11.06 3.60 7.93
CA GLN A 21 11.92 4.71 8.38
C GLN A 21 11.33 5.47 9.58
N LEU A 22 10.02 5.74 9.57
CA LEU A 22 9.34 6.39 10.69
C LEU A 22 9.36 5.51 11.95
N MET A 23 9.20 4.18 11.83
CA MET A 23 9.32 3.27 12.98
C MET A 23 10.74 3.23 13.54
N GLN A 24 11.76 3.19 12.68
CA GLN A 24 13.16 3.25 13.13
C GLN A 24 13.46 4.58 13.84
N ARG A 25 12.92 5.68 13.32
CA ARG A 25 13.05 7.00 13.94
C ARG A 25 12.31 7.05 15.28
N ALA A 26 11.14 6.42 15.38
CA ALA A 26 10.41 6.29 16.64
C ALA A 26 11.18 5.46 17.68
N GLN A 27 11.91 4.41 17.25
CA GLN A 27 12.75 3.62 18.15
C GLN A 27 13.96 4.38 18.67
N ARG A 28 14.51 5.29 17.86
CA ARG A 28 15.64 6.15 18.22
C ARG A 28 15.21 7.43 18.94
N SER A 29 13.92 7.75 18.93
CA SER A 29 13.39 8.92 19.62
C SER A 29 13.52 8.73 21.12
N THR A 30 14.09 9.73 21.79
CA THR A 30 14.16 9.80 23.25
C THR A 30 12.89 10.39 23.86
N ASP A 31 12.03 11.00 23.03
CA ASP A 31 10.74 11.53 23.46
C ASP A 31 9.62 10.50 23.19
N PRO A 32 8.87 10.07 24.24
CA PRO A 32 7.83 9.06 24.09
C PRO A 32 6.62 9.58 23.29
N ALA A 33 6.26 10.86 23.40
CA ALA A 33 5.14 11.43 22.66
C ALA A 33 5.46 11.53 21.15
N GLU A 34 6.70 11.88 20.80
CA GLU A 34 7.18 11.87 19.42
C GLU A 34 7.29 10.44 18.88
N ALA A 35 7.78 9.48 19.68
CA ALA A 35 7.81 8.08 19.30
C ALA A 35 6.41 7.53 19.00
N GLU A 36 5.41 7.86 19.82
CA GLU A 36 4.02 7.47 19.58
C GLU A 36 3.45 8.08 18.31
N ARG A 37 3.70 9.38 18.06
CA ARG A 37 3.27 10.06 16.83
C ARG A 37 3.89 9.41 15.59
N LEU A 38 5.19 9.15 15.61
CA LEU A 38 5.92 8.51 14.52
C LEU A 38 5.42 7.08 14.26
N ARG A 39 5.15 6.30 15.32
CA ARG A 39 4.55 4.96 15.19
C ARG A 39 3.15 5.01 14.60
N HIS A 40 2.33 5.96 15.04
CA HIS A 40 0.97 6.13 14.53
C HIS A 40 0.97 6.54 13.05
N GLU A 41 1.87 7.45 12.66
CA GLU A 41 2.04 7.86 11.26
C GLU A 41 2.58 6.71 10.39
N ALA A 42 3.56 5.95 10.88
CA ALA A 42 4.05 4.76 10.21
C ALA A 42 2.92 3.73 9.96
N LYS A 43 2.07 3.50 10.98
CA LYS A 43 0.96 2.56 10.87
C LYS A 43 -0.08 3.02 9.85
N LYS A 44 -0.38 4.32 9.78
CA LYS A 44 -1.25 4.88 8.74
C LYS A 44 -0.69 4.68 7.33
N LEU A 45 0.62 4.86 7.14
CA LEU A 45 1.24 4.65 5.84
C LEU A 45 1.25 3.17 5.43
N GLN A 46 1.45 2.25 6.37
CA GLN A 46 1.31 0.81 6.10
C GLN A 46 -0.12 0.46 5.68
N ASP A 47 -1.12 0.94 6.42
CA ASP A 47 -2.54 0.70 6.14
C ASP A 47 -2.94 1.23 4.75
N GLN A 48 -2.37 2.35 4.31
CA GLN A 48 -2.59 2.89 2.96
C GLN A 48 -1.87 2.11 1.86
N SER A 49 -0.72 1.49 2.16
CA SER A 49 0.02 0.66 1.21
C SER A 49 -0.56 -0.74 1.05
N GLU A 50 -1.17 -1.28 2.12
CA GLU A 50 -1.69 -2.64 2.17
C GLU A 50 -2.72 -2.94 1.08
N PRO A 51 -3.77 -2.13 0.79
CA PRO A 51 -4.72 -2.42 -0.28
C PRO A 51 -4.06 -2.41 -1.65
N ALA A 52 -3.07 -1.55 -1.89
CA ALA A 52 -2.36 -1.50 -3.17
C ALA A 52 -1.39 -2.69 -3.38
N LEU A 53 -0.94 -3.34 -2.29
CA LEU A 53 -0.15 -4.57 -2.33
C LEU A 53 -1.02 -5.84 -2.31
N ARG A 54 -2.14 -5.83 -1.57
CA ARG A 54 -3.13 -6.92 -1.47
C ARG A 54 -3.98 -7.06 -2.72
N HIS A 55 -4.26 -5.97 -3.43
CA HIS A 55 -4.78 -6.04 -4.78
C HIS A 55 -3.66 -6.50 -5.73
N GLU A 56 -3.26 -7.77 -5.59
CA GLU A 56 -3.15 -8.55 -6.81
C GLU A 56 -4.53 -8.43 -7.49
N PRO A 57 -4.61 -8.08 -8.79
CA PRO A 57 -5.82 -8.35 -9.51
C PRO A 57 -5.96 -9.87 -9.47
N GLU A 58 -6.68 -10.41 -8.49
CA GLU A 58 -7.51 -11.58 -8.74
C GLU A 58 -8.22 -11.20 -10.03
N GLN A 59 -7.74 -11.79 -11.12
CA GLN A 59 -8.33 -11.62 -12.43
C GLN A 59 -9.81 -11.86 -12.20
N GLU A 60 -10.59 -10.80 -12.35
CA GLU A 60 -12.03 -10.86 -12.48
C GLU A 60 -12.24 -11.82 -13.65
N ILE A 61 -12.44 -13.10 -13.34
CA ILE A 61 -12.62 -14.15 -14.32
C ILE A 61 -13.89 -13.78 -15.05
N GLY A 62 -13.69 -13.22 -16.25
CA GLY A 62 -14.65 -13.08 -17.33
C GLY A 62 -16.08 -12.81 -16.88
N ASP A 63 -16.47 -11.55 -16.94
CA ASP A 63 -17.80 -11.20 -17.45
C ASP A 63 -17.93 -11.89 -18.83
N VAL A 64 -18.41 -13.14 -18.85
CA VAL A 64 -18.72 -13.90 -20.07
C VAL A 64 -19.93 -13.21 -20.67
N ARG A 65 -19.63 -12.17 -21.44
CA ARG A 65 -20.57 -11.59 -22.38
C ARG A 65 -20.72 -12.58 -23.53
N GLU A 66 -21.50 -13.63 -23.31
CA GLU A 66 -22.02 -14.50 -24.37
C GLU A 66 -23.07 -13.71 -25.17
N GLU A 67 -22.59 -12.85 -26.06
CA GLU A 67 -23.37 -12.41 -27.22
C GLU A 67 -22.63 -12.83 -28.48
N TYR A 68 -22.90 -14.06 -28.92
CA TYR A 68 -22.63 -14.51 -30.28
C TYR A 68 -23.80 -14.11 -31.18
N PRO A 69 -23.58 -13.36 -32.28
CA PRO A 69 -24.58 -13.21 -33.33
C PRO A 69 -24.42 -14.32 -34.38
N GLU A 70 -25.52 -14.95 -34.78
CA GLU A 70 -25.68 -15.56 -36.12
C GLU A 70 -26.86 -14.90 -36.85
#